data_AF-A0A067C5W2-F1
#
_entry.id   AF-A0A067C5W2-F1
#
_cell.length_a   1.000
_cell.length_b   1.000
_cell.length_c   1.000
_cell.angle_alpha   90.00
_cell.angle_beta   90.00
_cell.angle_gamma   90.00
#
_symmetry.space_group_name_H-M   'P 1'
#
loop_
_entity.id
_entity.type
_entity.pdbx_description
1 polymer ?
#
loop_
_entity_poly.entity_id
_entity_poly.type
_entity_poly.pdbx_seq_one_letter_code
_entity_poly.pdbx_strand_id
1 'polypeptide(L)' 'MARTRRNSWEKFITPDNKHLVTPEALDFLENLLKYDHQERLTAKEAMAHPFFQVIRDHHDAQQKA' A
#
# COMPACT_ATOMS: atom_id res chain seq x y z
N MET A 1 17.45 18.45 -18.26
CA MET A 1 16.84 17.22 -17.73
C MET A 1 15.95 17.59 -16.55
N ALA A 2 14.64 17.76 -16.78
CA ALA A 2 13.71 18.10 -15.71
C ALA A 2 13.65 16.93 -14.72
N ARG A 3 14.02 17.15 -13.46
CA ARG A 3 13.75 16.21 -12.37
C ARG A 3 12.23 16.12 -12.24
N THR A 4 11.61 15.05 -12.73
CA THR A 4 10.25 14.68 -12.32
C THR A 4 10.32 14.52 -10.80
N ARG A 5 9.77 15.49 -10.06
CA ARG A 5 9.62 15.35 -8.62
C ARG A 5 8.61 14.25 -8.40
N ARG A 6 8.94 13.24 -7.58
CA ARG A 6 7.96 12.27 -7.08
C ARG A 6 6.83 13.10 -6.46
N ASN A 7 5.66 13.08 -7.08
CA ASN A 7 4.52 13.79 -6.53
C ASN A 7 4.16 13.11 -5.22
N SER A 8 4.04 13.88 -4.14
CA SER A 8 3.53 13.35 -2.88
C SER A 8 2.11 12.84 -3.10
N TRP A 9 1.82 11.65 -2.61
CA TRP A 9 0.48 11.05 -2.67
C TRP A 9 -0.58 11.90 -1.98
N GLU A 10 -0.15 12.79 -1.08
CA GLU A 10 -0.98 13.79 -0.40
C GLU A 10 -1.82 14.64 -1.36
N LYS A 11 -1.34 14.86 -2.59
CA LYS A 11 -2.08 15.60 -3.62
C LYS A 11 -3.36 14.90 -4.09
N PHE A 12 -3.47 13.59 -3.88
CA PHE A 12 -4.62 12.80 -4.28
C PHE A 12 -5.60 12.58 -3.12
N ILE A 13 -5.31 13.13 -1.93
CA ILE A 13 -6.19 13.04 -0.77
C ILE A 13 -7.28 14.10 -0.88
N THR A 14 -8.54 13.66 -0.94
CA THR A 14 -9.74 14.48 -0.93
C THR A 14 -10.50 14.25 0.39
N PRO A 15 -11.42 15.16 0.79
CA PRO A 15 -12.23 14.98 1.99
C PRO A 15 -12.99 13.64 2.00
N ASP A 16 -13.46 13.20 0.83
CA ASP A 16 -14.21 11.95 0.66
C ASP A 16 -13.34 10.70 0.84
N ASN A 17 -12.06 10.72 0.44
CA ASN A 17 -11.19 9.54 0.50
C ASN A 17 -10.26 9.52 1.74
N LYS A 18 -10.19 10.61 2.50
CA LYS A 18 -9.25 10.77 3.63
C LYS A 18 -9.35 9.64 4.66
N HIS A 19 -10.55 9.09 4.88
CA HIS A 19 -10.77 7.99 5.83
C HIS A 19 -10.24 6.64 5.33
N LEU A 20 -9.99 6.50 4.02
CA LEU A 20 -9.40 5.31 3.39
C LEU A 20 -7.88 5.40 3.28
N VAL A 21 -7.32 6.61 3.41
CA VAL A 21 -5.88 6.85 3.24
C VAL A 21 -5.20 6.71 4.60
N THR A 22 -4.50 5.58 4.79
CA THR A 22 -3.57 5.40 5.92
C THR A 22 -2.12 5.48 5.46
N PRO A 23 -1.17 5.79 6.35
CA PRO A 23 0.25 5.77 6.03
C PRO A 23 0.71 4.43 5.46
N GLU A 24 0.21 3.30 5.99
CA GLU A 24 0.57 1.98 5.48
C GLU A 24 -0.02 1.70 4.09
N ALA A 25 -1.20 2.24 3.77
CA ALA A 25 -1.80 2.11 2.45
C ALA A 25 -0.97 2.85 1.38
N LEU A 26 -0.47 4.05 1.73
CA LEU A 26 0.39 4.82 0.84
C LEU A 26 1.74 4.13 0.63
N ASP A 27 2.38 3.65 1.69
CA ASP A 27 3.64 2.89 1.58
C ASP A 27 3.49 1.65 0.69
N PHE A 28 2.39 0.92 0.87
CA PHE A 28 2.07 -0.23 0.03
C PHE A 28 1.95 0.16 -1.45
N LEU A 29 1.22 1.23 -1.75
CA LEU A 29 1.02 1.74 -3.10
C LEU A 29 2.34 2.21 -3.73
N GLU A 30 3.21 2.84 -2.94
CA GLU A 30 4.53 3.31 -3.35
C GLU A 30 5.47 2.19 -3.80
N ASN A 31 5.35 1.03 -3.15
CA ASN A 31 6.16 -0.15 -3.43
C ASN A 31 5.60 -1.00 -4.58
N LEU A 32 4.33 -0.82 -4.95
CA LEU A 32 3.73 -1.41 -6.15
C LEU A 32 3.95 -0.55 -7.41
N LEU A 33 3.80 0.76 -7.29
CA LEU A 33 3.87 1.69 -8.42
C LEU A 33 5.31 2.16 -8.69
N LYS A 34 6.21 1.19 -8.88
CA LYS A 34 7.59 1.44 -9.31
C LYS A 34 7.69 1.38 -10.84
N TYR A 35 8.51 2.28 -11.40
CA TYR A 35 8.80 2.29 -12.83
C TYR A 35 9.49 0.99 -13.25
N ASP A 36 10.54 0.59 -12.52
CA ASP A 36 11.18 -0.71 -12.68
C ASP A 36 10.25 -1.82 -12.17
N HIS A 37 10.04 -2.84 -13.00
CA HIS A 37 9.23 -3.99 -12.64
C HIS A 37 9.91 -4.94 -11.66
N GLN A 38 11.25 -4.96 -11.61
CA GLN A 38 12.01 -5.80 -10.68
C GLN A 38 11.93 -5.28 -9.24
N GLU A 39 11.74 -3.96 -9.07
CA GLU A 39 11.58 -3.32 -7.75
C GLU A 39 10.14 -3.38 -7.22
N ARG A 40 9.17 -3.85 -8.02
CA ARG A 40 7.79 -4.00 -7.57
C ARG A 40 7.70 -5.14 -6.57
N LEU A 41 6.94 -4.95 -5.51
CA LEU A 41 6.61 -6.03 -4.59
C LEU A 41 5.96 -7.19 -5.35
N THR A 42 6.46 -8.40 -5.11
CA THR A 42 5.81 -9.63 -5.56
C THR A 42 4.50 -9.84 -4.80
N ALA A 43 3.60 -10.66 -5.34
CA ALA A 43 2.34 -10.95 -4.67
C ALA A 43 2.53 -11.51 -3.24
N LYS A 44 3.55 -12.34 -3.04
CA LYS A 44 3.86 -12.92 -1.73
C LYS A 44 4.33 -11.87 -0.72
N GLU A 45 5.17 -10.93 -1.15
CA GLU A 45 5.63 -9.83 -0.31
C GLU A 45 4.50 -8.83 -0.03
N ALA A 46 3.69 -8.54 -1.05
CA ALA A 46 2.50 -7.71 -0.92
C ALA A 46 1.53 -8.27 0.13
N MET A 47 1.26 -9.57 0.10
CA MET A 47 0.41 -10.24 1.10
C MET A 47 0.99 -10.20 2.52
N ALA A 48 2.31 -10.04 2.68
CA ALA A 48 2.98 -9.92 3.98
C ALA A 48 3.04 -8.47 4.50
N HIS A 49 2.65 -7.48 3.70
CA HIS A 49 2.71 -6.06 4.06
C HIS A 49 1.82 -5.73 5.28
N PRO A 50 2.23 -4.78 6.16
CA PRO A 50 1.44 -4.35 7.32
C PRO A 50 0.02 -3.88 6.98
N PHE A 51 -0.18 -3.31 5.79
CA PHE A 51 -1.50 -2.90 5.30
C PHE A 51 -2.56 -4.03 5.38
N PHE A 52 -2.15 -5.28 5.14
CA PHE A 52 -3.05 -6.44 5.21
C PHE A 52 -3.08 -7.13 6.58
N GLN A 53 -2.39 -6.61 7.59
CA GLN A 53 -2.27 -7.26 8.89
C GLN A 53 -3.64 -7.49 9.54
N VAL A 54 -4.50 -6.47 9.53
CA VAL A 54 -5.87 -6.58 10.04
C VAL A 54 -6.61 -7.72 9.36
N ILE A 55 -6.47 -7.89 8.05
CA ILE A 55 -7.15 -8.96 7.30
C ILE A 55 -6.56 -10.34 7.67
N ARG A 56 -5.25 -10.45 7.84
CA ARG A 56 -4.59 -11.70 8.28
C ARG A 56 -5.06 -12.10 9.67
N ASP A 57 -5.12 -11.16 10.61
CA ASP A 57 -5.57 -11.43 11.97
C ASP A 57 -7.03 -11.91 12.00
N HIS A 58 -7.91 -11.29 11.18
CA HIS A 58 -9.30 -11.74 11.04
C HIS A 58 -9.40 -13.13 10.38
N HIS A 59 -8.61 -13.38 9.33
CA HIS A 59 -8.58 -14.69 8.66
C HIS A 59 -8.12 -15.80 9.63
N ASP A 60 -7.06 -15.56 10.40
CA ASP A 60 -6.52 -16.53 11.36
C ASP A 60 -7.48 -16.78 12.52
N ALA A 61 -8.23 -15.75 12.95
CA ALA A 61 -9.30 -15.90 13.92
C ALA A 61 -10.46 -16.78 13.38
N GLN A 62 -10.78 -16.66 12.09
CA GLN A 62 -11.81 -17.49 11.46
C GLN A 62 -11.37 -18.93 11.21
N GLN A 63 -10.09 -19.18 10.95
CA GLN A 63 -9.57 -20.54 10.74
C GLN A 63 -9.40 -21.36 12.03
N LYS A 64 -9.37 -20.69 13.20
CA LYS A 64 -9.27 -21.35 14.51
C LYS A 64 -10.62 -21.71 15.14
N ALA A 65 -11.73 -21.39 14.48
CA ALA A 65 -13.09 -21.78 14.87
C ALA A 65 -13.54 -23.01 14.08
#